data_AF-F1T8D8-F1
#
_entry.id   AF-F1T8D8-F1
#
_cell.length_a   1.000
_cell.length_b   1.000
_cell.length_c   1.000
_cell.angle_alpha   90.00
_cell.angle_beta   90.00
_cell.angle_gamma   90.00
#
_symmetry.space_group_name_H-M   'P 1'
#
loop_
_entity.id
_entity.type
_entity.pdbx_description
1 polymer ?
#
loop_
_entity_poly.entity_id
_entity_poly.type
_entity_poly.pdbx_seq_one_letter_code
_entity_poly.pdbx_strand_id
1 'polypeptide(L)'
;MALSSVQKDYRLRNVITLRKKMTSKQVIFEIIKIKKFLKDNNLKQYGAITTVTFSIEMHDGLPLIDMEILVPLSKRVTTSGDYVFKPIFHMVNAVCISKDSEKETSKIHNFLCWNIYDKLNRNSQQKDFLLA
;
A
#
# COMPACT_ATOMS: atom_id res chain seq x y z
N MET A 1 -7.51 -16.15 -16.05
CA MET A 1 -6.79 -15.37 -15.03
C MET A 1 -6.72 -16.23 -13.77
N ALA A 2 -5.55 -16.81 -13.47
CA ALA A 2 -5.40 -17.66 -12.30
C ALA A 2 -5.15 -16.77 -11.07
N LEU A 3 -6.18 -16.55 -10.25
CA LEU A 3 -6.02 -15.97 -8.93
C LEU A 3 -5.54 -17.09 -8.00
N SER A 4 -4.22 -17.26 -7.94
CA SER A 4 -3.64 -18.13 -6.94
C SER A 4 -3.66 -17.37 -5.61
N SER A 5 -4.34 -17.93 -4.60
CA SER A 5 -4.16 -17.55 -3.20
C SER A 5 -2.78 -18.04 -2.76
N VAL A 6 -1.73 -17.42 -3.29
CA VAL A 6 -0.39 -17.64 -2.79
C VAL A 6 -0.31 -16.86 -1.49
N GLN A 7 0.06 -17.53 -0.40
CA GLN A 7 0.50 -16.89 0.83
C GLN A 7 1.80 -16.14 0.50
N LYS A 8 1.68 -14.98 -0.17
CA LYS A 8 2.80 -14.13 -0.52
C LYS A 8 3.11 -13.28 0.69
N ASP A 9 4.12 -13.72 1.41
CA ASP A 9 4.83 -12.90 2.38
C ASP A 9 5.46 -11.71 1.66
N TYR A 10 4.99 -10.49 1.95
CA TYR A 10 5.58 -9.27 1.39
C TYR A 10 6.32 -8.51 2.47
N ARG A 11 7.66 -8.53 2.38
CA ARG A 11 8.56 -7.91 3.36
C ARG A 11 9.44 -6.87 2.74
N LEU A 12 9.54 -5.74 3.43
CA LEU A 12 10.54 -4.71 3.18
C LEU A 12 11.36 -4.53 4.45
N ARG A 13 12.67 -4.33 4.30
CA ARG A 13 13.59 -4.08 5.42
C ARG A 13 14.16 -2.67 5.33
N ASN A 14 14.52 -2.12 6.48
CA ASN A 14 15.13 -0.79 6.62
C ASN A 14 14.34 0.27 5.83
N VAL A 15 13.07 0.43 6.17
CA VAL A 15 12.14 1.26 5.42
C VAL A 15 12.06 2.63 6.05
N ILE A 16 12.23 3.69 5.25
CA ILE A 16 11.74 5.01 5.66
C ILE A 16 10.32 5.18 5.13
N THR A 17 9.49 5.85 5.93
CA THR A 17 8.10 6.03 5.56
C THR A 17 7.57 7.41 5.89
N LEU A 18 6.61 7.84 5.08
CA LEU A 18 5.84 9.07 5.26
C LEU A 18 4.37 8.76 4.98
N ARG A 19 3.51 8.99 5.96
CA ARG A 19 2.05 8.91 5.80
C ARG A 19 1.46 10.31 5.79
N LYS A 20 0.67 10.61 4.75
CA LYS A 20 0.04 11.92 4.60
C LYS A 20 -1.20 11.83 3.71
N LYS A 21 -2.19 12.69 3.98
CA LYS A 21 -3.30 12.95 3.06
C LYS A 21 -2.84 13.86 1.92
N MET A 22 -2.93 13.39 0.69
CA MET A 22 -2.38 14.06 -0.49
C MET A 22 -3.26 13.87 -1.72
N THR A 23 -3.30 14.89 -2.59
CA THR A 23 -3.82 14.75 -3.96
C THR A 23 -2.82 13.98 -4.83
N SER A 24 -3.28 13.43 -5.97
CA SER A 24 -2.40 12.72 -6.91
C SER A 24 -1.20 13.57 -7.38
N LYS A 25 -1.37 14.89 -7.53
CA LYS A 25 -0.27 15.80 -7.87
C LYS A 25 0.74 15.90 -6.73
N GLN A 26 0.28 16.04 -5.50
CA GLN A 26 1.15 16.13 -4.32
C GLN A 26 1.94 14.84 -4.09
N VAL A 27 1.36 13.66 -4.36
CA VAL A 27 2.09 12.38 -4.29
C VAL A 27 3.32 12.39 -5.20
N ILE A 28 3.19 12.87 -6.44
CA ILE A 28 4.32 12.97 -7.38
C ILE A 28 5.42 13.88 -6.82
N PHE A 29 5.05 15.06 -6.32
CA PHE A 29 6.00 15.98 -5.71
C PHE A 29 6.68 15.39 -4.48
N GLU A 30 5.95 14.64 -3.65
CA GLU A 30 6.48 14.02 -2.45
C GLU A 30 7.50 12.91 -2.79
N ILE A 31 7.25 12.12 -3.83
CA ILE A 31 8.24 11.15 -4.35
C ILE A 31 9.52 11.84 -4.81
N ILE A 32 9.42 12.99 -5.48
CA ILE A 32 10.60 13.77 -5.91
C ILE A 32 11.37 14.27 -4.69
N LYS A 33 10.68 14.81 -3.67
CA LYS A 33 11.32 15.25 -2.42
C LYS A 33 12.04 14.11 -1.71
N ILE A 34 11.40 12.94 -1.62
CA ILE A 34 12.03 11.76 -1.01
C ILE A 34 13.31 11.38 -1.77
N LYS A 35 13.28 11.34 -3.11
CA LYS A 35 14.48 11.06 -3.91
C LYS A 35 15.60 12.07 -3.65
N LYS A 36 15.27 13.35 -3.51
CA LYS A 36 16.23 14.40 -3.16
C LYS A 36 16.79 14.18 -1.75
N PHE A 37 15.94 13.94 -0.75
CA PHE A 37 16.34 13.65 0.62
C PHE A 37 17.31 12.47 0.69
N LEU A 38 17.05 11.38 -0.04
CA LEU A 38 17.93 10.22 -0.10
C LEU A 38 19.31 10.58 -0.67
N LYS A 39 19.33 11.36 -1.76
CA LYS A 39 20.59 11.83 -2.39
C LYS A 39 21.39 12.70 -1.43
N ASP A 40 20.74 13.69 -0.82
CA ASP A 40 21.39 14.66 0.07
C ASP A 40 21.98 13.99 1.33
N ASN A 41 21.40 12.85 1.77
CA ASN A 41 21.85 12.09 2.94
C ASN A 41 22.69 10.85 2.59
N ASN A 42 23.15 10.69 1.34
CA ASN A 42 23.90 9.51 0.88
C ASN A 42 23.22 8.17 1.24
N LEU A 43 21.90 8.13 1.11
CA LEU A 43 21.07 6.95 1.32
C LEU A 43 20.74 6.30 -0.02
N LYS A 44 20.90 4.98 -0.08
CA LYS A 44 20.60 4.19 -1.29
C LYS A 44 19.28 3.45 -1.11
N GLN A 45 18.34 3.70 -2.00
CA GLN A 45 17.11 2.93 -2.13
C GLN A 45 17.42 1.48 -2.51
N TYR A 46 16.74 0.52 -1.87
CA TYR A 46 16.89 -0.91 -2.11
C TYR A 46 15.56 -1.52 -2.56
N GLY A 47 15.38 -1.73 -3.87
CA GLY A 47 14.12 -2.22 -4.43
C GLY A 47 13.15 -1.10 -4.79
N ALA A 48 11.88 -1.44 -5.04
CA ALA A 48 10.87 -0.47 -5.50
C ALA A 48 10.31 0.37 -4.34
N ILE A 49 9.84 1.58 -4.67
CA ILE A 49 8.98 2.35 -3.76
C ILE A 49 7.61 1.70 -3.75
N THR A 50 7.07 1.48 -2.56
CA THR A 50 5.73 0.91 -2.35
C THR A 50 4.83 1.97 -1.74
N THR A 51 3.58 2.05 -2.20
CA THR A 51 2.56 2.90 -1.61
C THR A 51 1.49 2.05 -0.97
N VAL A 52 1.00 2.50 0.18
CA VAL A 52 -0.13 1.91 0.89
C VAL A 52 -1.23 2.95 0.97
N THR A 53 -2.38 2.68 0.39
CA THR A 53 -3.54 3.57 0.46
C THR A 53 -4.46 3.10 1.58
N PHE A 54 -4.74 3.97 2.54
CA PHE A 54 -5.65 3.67 3.65
C PHE A 54 -7.08 4.11 3.34
N SER A 55 -7.25 5.29 2.76
CA SER A 55 -8.56 5.82 2.37
C SER A 55 -8.45 6.77 1.19
N ILE A 56 -9.57 6.97 0.50
CA ILE A 56 -9.76 7.98 -0.53
C ILE A 56 -11.03 8.74 -0.16
N GLU A 57 -10.88 10.04 0.10
CA GLU A 57 -11.96 10.97 0.43
C GLU A 57 -12.14 11.95 -0.72
N MET A 58 -13.36 12.44 -0.94
CA MET A 58 -13.62 13.48 -1.94
C MET A 58 -13.71 14.84 -1.22
N HIS A 59 -12.82 15.75 -1.57
CA HIS A 59 -12.83 17.14 -1.12
C HIS A 59 -12.96 18.05 -2.34
N ASP A 60 -14.04 18.84 -2.39
CA ASP A 60 -14.34 19.76 -3.50
C ASP A 60 -14.31 19.08 -4.89
N GLY A 61 -14.80 17.84 -4.96
CA GLY A 61 -14.80 17.03 -6.19
C GLY A 61 -13.44 16.46 -6.58
N LEU A 62 -12.40 16.66 -5.77
CA LEU A 62 -11.05 16.11 -5.98
C LEU A 62 -10.74 15.00 -4.98
N PRO A 63 -10.10 13.91 -5.41
CA PRO A 63 -9.71 12.83 -4.51
C PRO A 63 -8.51 13.26 -3.64
N LEU A 64 -8.72 13.20 -2.33
CA LEU A 64 -7.69 13.31 -1.31
C LEU A 64 -7.38 11.91 -0.77
N ILE A 65 -6.13 11.48 -0.91
CA ILE A 65 -5.71 10.10 -0.67
C ILE A 65 -4.88 10.06 0.62
N ASP A 66 -5.34 9.32 1.63
CA ASP A 66 -4.50 8.97 2.78
C ASP A 66 -3.56 7.84 2.39
N MET A 67 -2.29 8.18 2.19
CA MET A 67 -1.28 7.28 1.65
C MET A 67 -0.03 7.27 2.51
N GLU A 68 0.53 6.08 2.71
CA GLU A 68 1.87 5.88 3.23
C GLU A 68 2.82 5.47 2.09
N ILE A 69 3.90 6.23 1.92
CA ILE A 69 4.98 5.90 1.00
C ILE A 69 6.04 5.15 1.79
N LEU A 70 6.44 3.98 1.30
CA LEU A 70 7.43 3.09 1.88
C LEU A 70 8.63 3.04 0.95
N VAL A 71 9.79 3.51 1.44
CA VAL A 71 11.04 3.45 0.70
C VAL A 71 12.03 2.54 1.42
N PRO A 72 12.23 1.31 0.93
CA PRO A 72 13.25 0.41 1.47
C PRO A 72 14.67 0.94 1.19
N LEU A 73 15.56 0.81 2.16
CA LEU A 73 16.95 1.27 2.11
C LEU A 73 17.93 0.12 2.26
N SER A 74 19.16 0.33 1.78
CA SER A 74 20.24 -0.66 1.91
C SER A 74 20.75 -0.83 3.36
N LYS A 75 20.50 0.14 4.25
CA LYS A 75 21.01 0.16 5.62
C LYS A 75 20.02 0.80 6.59
N ARG A 76 20.19 0.53 7.88
CA ARG A 76 19.47 1.25 8.95
C ARG A 76 19.86 2.72 8.93
N VAL A 77 18.91 3.57 9.30
CA VAL A 77 19.09 5.01 9.37
C VAL A 77 18.44 5.55 10.63
N THR A 78 19.02 6.61 11.19
CA THR A 78 18.33 7.51 12.10
C THR A 78 17.61 8.54 11.25
N THR A 79 16.30 8.63 11.37
CA THR A 79 15.53 9.66 10.67
C THR A 79 15.44 10.92 11.52
N SER A 80 15.44 12.07 10.86
CA SER A 80 15.08 13.37 11.42
C SER A 80 13.94 13.96 10.58
N GLY A 81 13.06 14.73 11.21
CA GLY A 81 11.88 15.31 10.56
C GLY A 81 10.70 14.34 10.43
N ASP A 82 9.90 14.50 9.37
CA ASP A 82 8.60 13.85 9.20
C ASP A 82 8.69 12.36 8.79
N TYR A 83 9.90 11.85 8.52
CA TYR A 83 10.11 10.46 8.14
C TYR A 83 10.22 9.55 9.35
N VAL A 84 9.50 8.43 9.31
CA VAL A 84 9.59 7.38 10.32
C VAL A 84 10.42 6.23 9.79
N PHE A 85 11.42 5.77 10.57
CA PHE A 85 12.14 4.55 10.27
C PHE A 85 11.38 3.33 10.79
N LYS A 86 11.15 2.35 9.91
CA LYS A 86 10.59 1.03 10.22
C LYS A 86 11.64 -0.04 9.91
N PRO A 87 12.11 -0.83 10.89
CA PRO A 87 13.11 -1.87 10.62
C PRO A 87 12.57 -2.94 9.66
N ILE A 88 11.29 -3.27 9.78
CA ILE A 88 10.58 -4.24 8.94
C ILE A 88 9.16 -3.72 8.67
N PHE A 89 8.75 -3.76 7.40
CA PHE A 89 7.35 -3.75 7.00
C PHE A 89 6.99 -5.15 6.50
N HIS A 90 5.89 -5.71 6.99
CA HIS A 90 5.48 -7.09 6.71
C HIS A 90 3.98 -7.13 6.48
N MET A 91 3.59 -7.45 5.25
CA MET A 91 2.20 -7.65 4.87
C MET A 91 1.95 -9.14 4.69
N VAL A 92 0.98 -9.65 5.44
CA VAL A 92 0.56 -11.05 5.45
C VAL A 92 -0.92 -11.15 5.11
N ASN A 93 -1.36 -12.33 4.68
CA ASN A 93 -2.76 -12.64 4.41
C ASN A 93 -3.43 -11.67 3.41
N ALA A 94 -2.65 -11.21 2.43
CA ALA A 94 -3.12 -10.27 1.40
C ALA A 94 -3.41 -10.99 0.07
N VAL A 95 -4.38 -10.46 -0.67
CA VAL A 95 -4.62 -10.86 -2.06
C VAL A 95 -3.65 -10.11 -2.96
N CYS A 96 -2.93 -10.82 -3.81
CA CYS A 96 -1.92 -10.26 -4.72
C CYS A 96 -2.36 -10.41 -6.18
N ILE A 97 -2.17 -9.35 -6.96
CA ILE A 97 -2.44 -9.32 -8.41
C ILE A 97 -1.23 -8.72 -9.11
N SER A 98 -0.70 -9.39 -10.13
CA SER A 98 0.49 -8.96 -10.89
C SER A 98 0.13 -8.18 -12.15
N LYS A 99 0.99 -7.23 -12.53
CA LYS A 99 0.77 -6.23 -13.58
C LYS A 99 0.68 -6.78 -15.01
N ASP A 100 1.08 -8.03 -15.27
CA ASP A 100 0.94 -8.66 -16.59
C ASP A 100 -0.53 -8.74 -17.10
N SER A 101 -1.50 -8.32 -16.28
CA SER A 101 -2.91 -8.17 -16.61
C SER A 101 -3.38 -6.71 -16.86
N GLU A 102 -2.52 -5.79 -17.31
CA GLU A 102 -2.81 -4.33 -17.42
C GLU A 102 -4.08 -3.97 -18.24
N LYS A 103 -4.61 -4.89 -19.06
CA LYS A 103 -5.92 -4.75 -19.73
C LYS A 103 -7.15 -4.93 -18.81
N GLU A 104 -6.96 -5.25 -17.53
CA GLU A 104 -8.03 -5.80 -16.67
C GLU A 104 -8.23 -5.05 -15.35
N THR A 105 -7.77 -3.80 -15.20
CA THR A 105 -7.92 -3.03 -13.96
C THR A 105 -9.37 -2.90 -13.49
N SER A 106 -10.34 -2.71 -14.39
CA SER A 106 -11.77 -2.68 -14.05
C SER A 106 -12.31 -4.07 -13.67
N LYS A 107 -11.85 -5.14 -14.33
CA LYS A 107 -12.26 -6.52 -13.97
C LYS A 107 -11.67 -6.93 -12.63
N ILE A 108 -10.46 -6.48 -12.31
CA ILE A 108 -9.81 -6.65 -11.01
C ILE A 108 -10.60 -5.92 -9.91
N HIS A 109 -10.99 -4.66 -10.13
CA HIS A 109 -11.80 -3.92 -9.17
C HIS A 109 -13.13 -4.64 -8.88
N ASN A 110 -13.86 -5.03 -9.94
CA ASN A 110 -15.12 -5.75 -9.80
C ASN A 110 -14.93 -7.11 -9.13
N PHE A 111 -13.88 -7.85 -9.49
CA PHE A 111 -13.56 -9.13 -8.85
C PHE A 111 -13.28 -8.96 -7.36
N LEU A 112 -12.50 -7.96 -6.95
CA LEU A 112 -12.19 -7.71 -5.55
C LEU A 112 -13.43 -7.30 -4.76
N CYS A 113 -14.22 -6.34 -5.26
CA CYS A 113 -15.45 -5.90 -4.61
C CYS A 113 -16.42 -7.08 -4.42
N TRP A 114 -16.58 -7.93 -5.44
CA TRP A 114 -17.50 -9.05 -5.38
C TRP A 114 -17.04 -10.17 -4.42
N ASN A 115 -15.76 -10.54 -4.44
CA ASN A 115 -15.24 -11.61 -3.57
C ASN A 115 -15.11 -11.16 -2.11
N ILE A 116 -14.73 -9.90 -1.87
CA ILE A 116 -14.68 -9.36 -0.51
C ILE A 116 -16.11 -9.28 0.04
N TYR A 117 -17.06 -8.78 -0.74
CA TYR A 117 -18.46 -8.73 -0.35
C TYR A 117 -19.03 -10.12 -0.04
N ASP A 118 -18.85 -11.10 -0.92
CA ASP A 118 -19.34 -12.47 -0.71
C ASP A 118 -18.72 -13.12 0.54
N LYS A 119 -17.40 -12.96 0.76
CA LYS A 119 -16.75 -13.48 1.98
C LYS A 119 -17.22 -12.79 3.25
N LEU A 120 -17.43 -11.47 3.23
CA LEU A 120 -17.93 -10.74 4.39
C LEU A 120 -19.38 -11.14 4.69
N ASN A 121 -20.21 -11.32 3.66
CA ASN A 121 -21.62 -11.67 3.80
C ASN A 121 -21.83 -13.14 4.26
N ARG A 122 -21.00 -14.07 3.78
CA ARG A 122 -21.03 -15.46 4.29
C ARG A 122 -20.60 -15.53 5.75
N ASN A 123 -19.61 -14.74 6.15
CA ASN A 123 -19.15 -14.69 7.55
C ASN A 123 -20.16 -14.02 8.49
N SER A 124 -20.97 -13.06 8.01
CA SER A 124 -22.07 -12.51 8.82
C SER A 124 -23.20 -13.53 8.98
N GLN A 125 -23.62 -14.20 7.90
CA GLN A 125 -24.64 -15.25 7.99
C GLN A 125 -24.22 -16.43 8.88
N GLN A 126 -22.93 -16.78 8.88
CA GLN A 126 -22.41 -17.86 9.72
C GLN A 126 -22.28 -17.44 11.21
N LYS A 127 -22.13 -16.15 11.51
CA LYS A 127 -22.21 -15.64 12.88
C LYS A 127 -23.65 -15.61 13.40
N ASP A 128 -24.61 -15.26 12.55
CA ASP A 128 -26.03 -15.27 12.90
C ASP A 128 -26.55 -16.69 13.17
N PHE A 129 -25.97 -17.71 12.50
CA PHE A 129 -26.28 -19.13 12.73
C PHE A 129 -25.65 -19.73 14.01
N LEU A 130 -24.64 -19.09 14.58
CA LEU A 130 -23.96 -19.56 15.81
C LEU A 130 -24.49 -18.86 17.07
N LEU A 131 -25.42 -17.92 16.91
CA LEU A 131 -26.07 -17.15 17.99
C LEU A 131 -27.58 -17.43 18.10
N ALA A 132 -28.11 -18.39 17.33
CA ALA A 132 -29.47 -18.91 17.41
C ALA A 132 -29.45 -20.34 17.98
#